data_AF-A0A920TP66-F1
#
_entry.id   AF-A0A920TP66-F1
#
_cell.length_a   1.000
_cell.length_b   1.000
_cell.length_c   1.000
_cell.angle_alpha   90.00
_cell.angle_beta   90.00
_cell.angle_gamma   90.00
#
_symmetry.space_group_name_H-M   'P 1'
#
loop_
_entity.id
_entity.type
_entity.pdbx_description
1 polymer ?
#
loop_
_entity_poly.entity_id
_entity_poly.type
_entity_poly.pdbx_seq_one_letter_code
_entity_poly.pdbx_strand_id
1 'polypeptide(L)'
;MSPVHSLNNLALVVWAFLSFEDYDSAVGERAVTAGWDTDCNGATVGGLMGLHKAEIPSKWHEPWQGRVCTTISGLGELALEDLIERTTSLVTKFSDLEDKSP
;
A
#
# COMPACT_ATOMS: atom_id res chain seq x y z
N MET A 1 -3.75 -16.13 22.68
CA MET A 1 -2.94 -15.67 21.54
C MET A 1 -3.77 -14.61 20.84
N SER A 2 -3.24 -13.41 20.57
CA SER A 2 -4.01 -12.37 19.87
C SER A 2 -4.47 -12.91 18.51
N PRO A 3 -5.75 -12.83 18.15
CA PRO A 3 -6.24 -13.30 16.85
C PRO A 3 -5.64 -12.48 15.69
N VAL A 4 -5.31 -11.21 15.95
CA VAL A 4 -4.57 -10.32 15.05
C VAL A 4 -3.09 -10.40 15.43
N HIS A 5 -2.32 -11.08 14.58
CA HIS A 5 -0.89 -11.32 14.74
C HIS A 5 -0.25 -11.44 13.36
N SER A 6 1.02 -11.06 13.22
CA SER A 6 1.69 -10.92 11.92
C SER A 6 1.56 -12.14 11.00
N LEU A 7 1.59 -13.36 11.56
CA LEU A 7 1.48 -14.60 10.78
C LEU A 7 0.09 -14.78 10.16
N ASN A 8 -0.96 -14.47 10.92
CA ASN A 8 -2.35 -14.58 10.47
C ASN A 8 -2.66 -13.55 9.37
N ASN A 9 -2.20 -12.32 9.56
CA ASN A 9 -2.31 -11.26 8.56
C ASN A 9 -1.52 -11.62 7.29
N LEU A 10 -0.30 -12.14 7.43
CA LEU A 10 0.49 -12.56 6.28
C LEU A 10 -0.19 -13.68 5.48
N ALA A 11 -0.75 -14.69 6.16
CA ALA A 11 -1.47 -15.77 5.48
C ALA A 11 -2.68 -15.24 4.70
N LEU A 12 -3.43 -14.29 5.28
CA LEU A 12 -4.56 -13.62 4.63
C LEU A 12 -4.11 -12.80 3.43
N VAL A 13 -3.04 -11.99 3.56
CA VAL A 13 -2.47 -11.21 2.45
C VAL A 13 -2.04 -12.13 1.31
N VAL A 14 -1.33 -13.22 1.60
CA VAL A 14 -0.89 -14.19 0.58
C VAL A 14 -2.09 -14.85 -0.10
N TRP A 15 -3.11 -15.26 0.66
CA TRP A 15 -4.32 -15.85 0.10
C TRP A 15 -5.10 -14.86 -0.77
N ALA A 16 -5.32 -13.64 -0.30
CA ALA A 16 -6.04 -12.59 -1.01
C ALA A 16 -5.30 -12.15 -2.27
N PHE A 17 -3.97 -12.04 -2.20
CA PHE A 17 -3.11 -11.85 -3.36
C PHE A 17 -3.29 -13.03 -4.31
N LEU A 18 -2.90 -14.26 -3.97
CA LEU A 18 -2.93 -15.39 -4.92
C LEU A 18 -4.31 -15.74 -5.49
N SER A 19 -5.41 -15.31 -4.87
CA SER A 19 -6.77 -15.60 -5.32
C SER A 19 -7.32 -14.60 -6.37
N PHE A 20 -6.46 -14.06 -7.25
CA PHE A 20 -6.80 -12.96 -8.15
C PHE A 20 -7.86 -13.28 -9.22
N GLU A 21 -8.73 -12.29 -9.44
CA GLU A 21 -9.38 -12.07 -10.73
C GLU A 21 -9.11 -10.60 -11.19
N ASP A 22 -9.25 -9.64 -10.28
CA ASP A 22 -9.04 -8.20 -10.49
C ASP A 22 -8.71 -7.44 -9.19
N TYR A 23 -8.51 -6.12 -9.26
CA TYR A 23 -8.17 -5.29 -8.09
C TYR A 23 -9.30 -5.23 -7.06
N ASP A 24 -10.55 -5.19 -7.51
CA ASP A 24 -11.72 -5.03 -6.65
C ASP A 24 -11.95 -6.28 -5.81
N SER A 25 -11.85 -7.45 -6.45
CA SER A 25 -11.96 -8.74 -5.78
C SER A 25 -10.82 -8.95 -4.79
N ALA A 26 -9.57 -8.69 -5.18
CA ALA A 26 -8.41 -8.89 -4.29
C ALA A 26 -8.45 -8.00 -3.03
N VAL A 27 -8.67 -6.69 -3.20
CA VAL A 27 -8.65 -5.72 -2.08
C VAL A 27 -9.96 -5.73 -1.30
N GLY A 28 -11.09 -5.56 -2.00
CA GLY A 28 -12.40 -5.45 -1.38
C GLY A 28 -12.91 -6.78 -0.87
N GLU A 29 -13.13 -7.74 -1.78
CA GLU A 29 -13.84 -8.99 -1.49
C GLU A 29 -13.03 -10.04 -0.74
N ARG A 30 -11.69 -9.94 -0.73
CA ARG A 30 -10.82 -10.88 -0.02
C ARG A 30 -10.12 -10.23 1.17
N ALA A 31 -9.34 -9.17 0.96
CA ALA A 31 -8.50 -8.60 2.02
C ALA A 31 -9.30 -7.86 3.10
N VAL A 32 -10.24 -6.99 2.70
CA VAL A 32 -11.03 -6.16 3.62
C VAL A 32 -12.18 -6.95 4.26
N THR A 33 -12.95 -7.70 3.48
CA THR A 33 -14.08 -8.51 4.00
C THR A 33 -13.68 -9.63 4.95
N ALA A 34 -12.42 -10.08 4.93
CA ALA A 34 -11.90 -11.05 5.90
C ALA A 34 -11.96 -10.53 7.35
N GLY A 35 -12.12 -9.21 7.55
CA GLY A 35 -12.59 -8.63 8.81
C GLY A 35 -11.59 -8.65 9.96
N TRP A 36 -10.33 -8.98 9.71
CA TRP A 36 -9.24 -8.86 10.68
C TRP A 36 -8.60 -7.47 10.59
N ASP A 37 -7.29 -7.40 10.37
CA ASP A 37 -6.51 -6.16 10.21
C ASP A 37 -6.75 -5.56 8.81
N THR A 38 -7.95 -5.03 8.60
CA THR A 38 -8.47 -4.69 7.26
C THR A 38 -7.67 -3.62 6.55
N ASP A 39 -7.16 -2.63 7.29
CA ASP A 39 -6.34 -1.54 6.79
C ASP A 39 -4.96 -2.04 6.38
N CYS A 40 -4.24 -2.76 7.25
CA CYS A 40 -2.91 -3.27 6.91
C CYS A 40 -2.98 -4.30 5.77
N ASN A 41 -3.93 -5.23 5.82
CA ASN A 41 -4.08 -6.26 4.80
C ASN A 41 -4.52 -5.64 3.46
N GLY A 42 -5.49 -4.72 3.47
CA GLY A 42 -5.94 -4.01 2.28
C GLY A 42 -4.84 -3.18 1.64
N ALA A 43 -4.08 -2.42 2.44
CA ALA A 43 -2.95 -1.62 1.95
C ALA A 43 -1.85 -2.50 1.34
N THR A 44 -1.53 -3.64 1.98
CA THR A 44 -0.49 -4.55 1.49
C THR A 44 -0.92 -5.23 0.20
N VAL A 45 -2.12 -5.80 0.15
CA VAL A 45 -2.64 -6.46 -1.07
C VAL A 45 -2.79 -5.44 -2.20
N GLY A 46 -3.32 -4.24 -1.93
CA GLY A 46 -3.47 -3.17 -2.92
C GLY A 46 -2.14 -2.67 -3.49
N GLY A 47 -1.11 -2.55 -2.65
CA GLY A 47 0.25 -2.20 -3.10
C GLY A 47 0.86 -3.29 -4.00
N LEU A 48 0.75 -4.56 -3.60
CA LEU A 48 1.23 -5.69 -4.41
C LEU A 48 0.47 -5.79 -5.75
N MET A 49 -0.84 -5.56 -5.74
CA MET A 49 -1.67 -5.48 -6.94
C MET A 49 -1.24 -4.35 -7.86
N GLY A 50 -1.00 -3.15 -7.33
CA GLY A 50 -0.52 -2.00 -8.09
C GLY A 50 0.84 -2.26 -8.74
N LEU A 51 1.76 -2.90 -8.03
CA LEU A 51 3.05 -3.31 -8.58
C LEU A 51 2.92 -4.38 -9.68
N HIS A 52 1.96 -5.30 -9.56
CA HIS A 52 1.78 -6.38 -10.52
C HIS A 52 0.99 -5.97 -11.77
N LYS A 53 -0.12 -5.23 -11.63
CA LYS A 53 -1.05 -4.90 -12.73
C LYS A 53 -0.93 -3.46 -13.26
N ALA A 54 -0.12 -2.60 -12.64
CA ALA A 54 0.09 -1.17 -12.95
C ALA A 54 -1.17 -0.27 -12.91
N GLU A 55 -2.36 -0.78 -13.21
CA GLU A 55 -3.62 -0.03 -13.26
C GLU A 55 -4.46 -0.30 -12.00
N ILE A 56 -4.73 0.78 -11.25
CA ILE A 56 -5.65 0.79 -10.11
C ILE A 56 -6.97 1.41 -10.60
N PRO A 57 -8.13 0.76 -10.42
CA PRO A 57 -9.40 1.32 -10.88
C PRO A 57 -9.68 2.68 -10.26
N SER A 58 -10.15 3.64 -11.07
CA SER A 58 -10.27 5.05 -10.69
C SER A 58 -11.11 5.28 -9.43
N LYS A 59 -12.15 4.46 -9.23
CA LYS A 59 -13.01 4.49 -8.03
C LYS A 59 -12.25 4.36 -6.70
N TRP A 60 -11.06 3.75 -6.69
CA TRP A 60 -10.24 3.59 -5.48
C TRP A 60 -9.41 4.83 -5.14
N HIS A 61 -9.09 5.68 -6.12
CA HIS A 61 -8.19 6.81 -5.92
C HIS A 61 -8.81 8.19 -6.19
N GLU A 62 -9.78 8.29 -7.10
CA GLU A 62 -10.47 9.55 -7.39
C GLU A 62 -11.17 10.20 -6.19
N PRO A 63 -11.83 9.47 -5.27
CA PRO A 63 -12.60 10.10 -4.19
C PRO A 63 -11.79 10.98 -3.24
N TRP A 64 -10.52 10.62 -2.99
CA TRP A 64 -9.64 11.39 -2.11
C TRP A 64 -8.76 12.39 -2.87
N GLN A 65 -8.87 12.45 -4.20
CA GLN A 65 -8.26 13.48 -5.05
C GLN A 65 -6.78 13.71 -4.77
N GLY A 66 -6.02 12.63 -4.51
CA GLY A 66 -4.58 12.72 -4.23
C GLY A 66 -4.22 13.28 -2.85
N ARG A 67 -5.17 13.47 -1.92
CA ARG A 67 -4.88 13.95 -0.55
C ARG A 67 -4.62 12.82 0.45
N VAL A 68 -3.57 12.96 1.24
CA VAL A 68 -3.21 12.07 2.35
C VAL A 68 -3.25 12.85 3.66
N CYS A 69 -4.20 12.51 4.53
CA CYS A 69 -4.31 13.12 5.86
C CYS A 69 -3.45 12.39 6.87
N THR A 70 -2.77 13.13 7.75
CA THR A 70 -1.96 12.54 8.82
C THR A 70 -2.29 13.18 10.16
N THR A 71 -2.07 12.43 11.25
CA THR A 71 -2.18 12.94 12.62
C THR A 71 -0.82 13.36 13.19
N ILE A 72 0.20 13.52 12.34
CA ILE A 72 1.53 13.95 12.74
C ILE A 72 1.47 15.46 13.02
N SER A 73 1.95 15.87 14.20
CA SER A 73 1.94 17.28 14.60
C SER A 73 2.68 18.15 13.57
N GLY A 74 2.01 19.20 13.10
CA GLY A 74 2.53 20.10 12.07
C GLY A 74 2.40 19.60 10.63
N LEU A 75 1.83 18.41 10.40
CA LEU A 75 1.64 17.77 9.09
C LEU A 75 0.20 17.26 8.97
N GLY A 76 -0.76 18.14 8.67
CA GLY A 76 -2.18 17.77 8.64
C GLY A 76 -2.61 17.03 7.36
N GLU A 77 -2.28 17.59 6.20
CA GLU A 77 -2.64 17.05 4.88
C GLU A 77 -1.45 17.20 3.95
N LEU A 78 -1.24 16.19 3.09
CA LEU A 78 -0.16 16.11 2.13
C LEU A 78 -0.72 15.71 0.76
N ALA A 79 -0.12 16.20 -0.32
CA ALA A 79 -0.38 15.67 -1.65
C ALA A 79 0.33 14.33 -1.83
N LEU A 80 -0.33 13.37 -2.49
CA LEU A 80 0.24 12.08 -2.84
C LEU A 80 1.47 12.25 -3.73
N GLU A 81 1.40 13.19 -4.68
CA GLU A 81 2.48 13.52 -5.60
C GLU A 81 3.73 13.96 -4.84
N ASP A 82 3.58 14.82 -3.82
CA ASP A 82 4.70 15.25 -2.96
C ASP A 82 5.32 14.06 -2.21
N LEU A 83 4.49 13.12 -1.74
CA LEU A 83 4.94 11.90 -1.05
C LEU A 83 5.69 10.97 -2.00
N ILE A 84 5.19 10.79 -3.22
CA ILE A 84 5.83 10.00 -4.27
C ILE A 84 7.18 10.62 -4.61
N GLU A 85 7.23 11.91 -4.93
CA GLU A 85 8.47 12.62 -5.30
C GLU A 85 9.52 12.50 -4.21
N ARG A 86 9.14 12.80 -2.96
CA ARG A 86 10.02 12.67 -1.79
C ARG A 86 10.54 11.24 -1.65
N THR A 87 9.70 10.24 -1.82
CA THR A 87 10.10 8.82 -1.69
C THR A 87 11.02 8.39 -2.83
N THR A 88 10.71 8.75 -4.08
CA THR A 88 11.54 8.40 -5.23
C THR A 88 12.87 9.14 -5.27
N SER A 89 12.94 10.37 -4.72
CA SER A 89 14.19 11.12 -4.57
C SER A 89 15.20 10.43 -3.64
N LEU A 90 14.72 9.58 -2.72
CA LEU A 90 15.60 8.79 -1.87
C LEU A 90 16.29 7.68 -2.64
N VAL A 91 15.62 7.11 -3.65
CA VAL A 91 16.21 6.05 -4.49
C VAL A 91 17.48 6.56 -5.16
N THR A 92 17.44 7.71 -5.82
CA THR A 92 18.63 8.31 -6.44
C THR A 92 19.70 8.64 -5.40
N LYS A 93 19.31 9.29 -4.30
CA LYS A 93 20.22 9.68 -3.22
C LYS A 93 20.99 8.49 -2.62
N PHE A 94 20.35 7.34 -2.47
CA PHE A 94 20.97 6.15 -1.88
C PHE A 94 21.65 5.24 -2.89
N SER A 95 21.18 5.18 -4.15
CA SER A 95 21.90 4.50 -5.23
C SER A 95 23.25 5.15 -5.54
N ASP A 96 23.33 6.49 -5.49
CA ASP A 96 24.58 7.24 -5.71
C ASP A 96 25.63 7.04 -4.58
N LEU A 97 25.22 6.49 -3.43
CA LEU A 97 26.11 6.17 -2.31
C LEU A 97 26.72 4.77 -2.44
N GLU A 98 26.07 3.83 -3.12
CA GLU A 98 26.62 2.49 -3.40
C GLU A 98 27.76 2.57 -4.44
N ASP A 99 27.64 3.44 -5.45
CA ASP A 99 28.65 3.66 -6.49
C ASP A 99 29.90 4.45 -6.02
N LYS A 100 29.89 4.93 -4.77
CA LYS A 100 31.00 5.67 -4.14
C LYS A 100 31.71 4.91 -3.03
N SER A 101 31.53 3.59 -2.96
CA SER A 101 32.35 2.73 -2.10
C SER A 101 33.71 2.45 -2.78
N PRO A 102 34.86 2.62 -2.08
CA PRO A 102 36.20 2.44 -2.65
C PRO A 102 36.55 0.99 -2.99
#